data_AF-A0A922XD30-F1
#
_entry.id   AF-A0A922XD30-F1
#
_cell.length_a   1.000
_cell.length_b   1.000
_cell.length_c   1.000
_cell.angle_alpha   90.00
_cell.angle_beta   90.00
_cell.angle_gamma   90.00
#
_symmetry.space_group_name_H-M   'P 1'
#
loop_
_entity.id
_entity.type
_entity.pdbx_description
1 polymer ?
#
loop_
_entity_poly.entity_id
_entity_poly.type
_entity_poly.pdbx_seq_one_letter_code
_entity_poly.pdbx_strand_id
1 'polypeptide(L)'
;MQRFFYAPKLPPTRNDLMKRESEWSSDEFRLLLSNPELTDMQLSDGQLGRAAAAINWVRSAVHDFHLGREQSILSAAMRGILSTREQKWICPLCRKSL
;
A
#
# COMPACT_ATOMS: atom_id res chain seq x y z
N MET A 1 -35.79 -24.75 -25.34
CA MET A 1 -34.38 -25.19 -25.26
C MET A 1 -33.49 -23.94 -25.30
N GLN A 2 -32.96 -23.49 -24.16
CA GLN A 2 -31.97 -22.39 -24.14
C GLN A 2 -30.60 -22.98 -23.83
N ARG A 3 -29.66 -22.84 -24.78
CA ARG A 3 -28.25 -23.23 -24.60
C ARG A 3 -27.52 -22.06 -23.96
N PHE A 4 -27.10 -22.22 -22.71
CA PHE A 4 -26.17 -21.30 -22.06
C PHE A 4 -24.78 -21.54 -22.64
N PHE A 5 -24.29 -20.58 -23.43
CA PHE A 5 -22.89 -20.58 -23.86
C PHE A 5 -22.02 -20.23 -22.65
N TYR A 6 -21.31 -21.21 -22.09
CA TYR A 6 -20.20 -20.95 -21.19
C TYR A 6 -19.04 -20.37 -22.02
N ALA A 7 -18.85 -19.06 -21.98
CA ALA A 7 -17.65 -18.45 -22.51
C ALA A 7 -16.42 -18.90 -21.67
N PRO A 8 -15.31 -19.31 -22.29
CA PRO A 8 -14.08 -19.60 -21.57
C PRO A 8 -13.55 -18.30 -20.95
N LYS A 9 -13.26 -18.30 -19.65
CA LYS A 9 -12.64 -17.16 -18.96
C LYS A 9 -11.26 -16.92 -19.59
N LEU A 10 -11.11 -15.78 -20.27
CA LEU A 10 -9.83 -15.35 -20.83
C LEU A 10 -8.75 -15.27 -19.73
N PRO A 11 -7.48 -15.60 -20.03
CA PRO A 11 -6.40 -15.37 -19.09
C PRO A 11 -6.27 -13.88 -18.77
N PRO A 12 -5.92 -13.51 -17.52
CA PRO A 12 -5.76 -12.12 -17.11
C PRO A 12 -4.72 -11.42 -17.99
N THR A 13 -5.03 -10.18 -18.39
CA THR A 13 -4.14 -9.38 -19.25
C THR A 13 -2.94 -8.84 -18.46
N ARG A 14 -1.93 -8.26 -19.12
CA ARG A 14 -0.85 -7.53 -18.43
C ARG A 14 -1.38 -6.40 -17.54
N ASN A 15 -2.55 -5.84 -17.85
CA ASN A 15 -3.28 -4.89 -16.99
C ASN A 15 -3.88 -5.55 -15.74
N ASP A 16 -4.22 -6.85 -15.78
CA ASP A 16 -4.59 -7.63 -14.59
C ASP A 16 -3.37 -8.07 -13.76
N LEU A 17 -2.16 -8.03 -14.32
CA LEU A 17 -0.90 -8.23 -13.58
C LEU A 17 -0.46 -6.95 -12.84
N MET A 18 -0.73 -5.75 -13.39
CA MET A 18 -0.63 -4.48 -12.63
C MET A 18 -1.66 -4.36 -11.51
N LYS A 19 -2.73 -5.17 -11.54
CA LYS A 19 -3.68 -5.37 -10.43
C LYS A 19 -3.03 -5.96 -9.16
N ARG A 20 -1.76 -6.37 -9.23
CA ARG A 20 -0.90 -6.80 -8.10
C ARG A 20 0.21 -5.80 -7.78
N GLU A 21 0.12 -4.56 -8.23
CA GLU A 21 0.85 -3.47 -7.57
C GLU A 21 0.27 -3.37 -6.16
N SER A 22 0.95 -3.99 -5.18
CA SER A 22 0.70 -3.99 -3.72
C SER A 22 -0.71 -3.53 -3.35
N GLU A 23 -1.59 -4.45 -2.92
CA GLU A 23 -3.04 -4.32 -2.64
C GLU A 23 -3.58 -3.00 -2.06
N TRP A 24 -2.71 -2.14 -1.56
CA TRP A 24 -2.90 -0.77 -1.09
C TRP A 24 -2.99 0.27 -2.21
N SER A 25 -4.08 1.03 -2.18
CA SER A 25 -4.24 2.24 -2.98
C SER A 25 -3.33 3.38 -2.49
N SER A 26 -3.10 4.36 -3.37
CA SER A 26 -2.38 5.60 -3.05
C SER A 26 -3.01 6.37 -1.89
N ASP A 27 -4.33 6.38 -1.79
CA ASP A 27 -5.06 7.14 -0.76
C ASP A 27 -4.94 6.47 0.61
N GLU A 28 -5.08 5.15 0.68
CA GLU A 28 -4.82 4.38 1.91
C GLU A 28 -3.38 4.58 2.38
N PHE A 29 -2.43 4.59 1.44
CA PHE A 29 -1.02 4.82 1.76
C PHE A 29 -0.77 6.23 2.30
N ARG A 30 -1.35 7.27 1.68
CA ARG A 30 -1.28 8.66 2.17
C ARG A 30 -1.93 8.80 3.54
N LEU A 31 -3.05 8.14 3.78
CA LEU A 31 -3.72 8.15 5.07
C LEU A 31 -2.84 7.52 6.15
N LEU A 32 -2.20 6.39 5.86
CA LEU A 32 -1.23 5.75 6.75
C LEU A 32 -0.07 6.68 7.09
N LEU A 33 0.48 7.39 6.10
CA LEU A 33 1.60 8.31 6.30
C LEU A 33 1.20 9.62 7.01
N SER A 34 -0.06 10.04 6.88
CA SER A 34 -0.59 11.25 7.52
C SER A 34 -0.92 11.07 8.99
N ASN A 35 -1.03 9.81 9.45
CA ASN A 35 -1.37 9.47 10.83
C ASN A 35 -0.28 8.57 11.45
N PRO A 36 0.99 9.01 11.49
CA PRO A 36 2.05 8.17 12.00
C PRO A 36 1.80 7.80 13.47
N GLU A 37 1.21 8.68 14.29
CA GLU A 37 0.91 8.51 15.72
C GLU A 37 -0.10 7.43 16.05
N LEU A 38 -0.98 7.08 15.12
CA LEU A 38 -1.95 6.03 15.34
C LEU A 38 -1.26 4.66 15.40
N THR A 39 -1.75 3.79 16.28
CA THR A 39 -1.32 2.39 16.32
C THR A 39 -1.90 1.60 15.15
N ASP A 40 -1.32 0.43 14.85
CA ASP A 40 -1.81 -0.44 13.77
C ASP A 40 -3.26 -0.88 14.01
N MET A 41 -3.66 -1.07 15.28
CA MET A 41 -5.05 -1.37 15.66
C MET A 41 -6.00 -0.19 15.41
N GLN A 42 -5.61 1.03 15.78
CA GLN A 42 -6.45 2.22 15.53
C GLN A 42 -6.65 2.50 14.03
N LEU A 43 -5.61 2.27 13.23
CA LEU A 43 -5.72 2.36 11.78
C LEU A 43 -6.59 1.25 11.18
N SER A 44 -6.48 0.04 11.73
CA SER A 44 -7.28 -1.13 11.34
C SER A 44 -8.76 -0.90 11.58
N ASP A 45 -9.12 -0.55 12.82
CA ASP A 45 -10.51 -0.49 13.28
C ASP A 45 -11.24 0.77 12.83
N GLY A 46 -10.50 1.82 12.46
CA GLY A 46 -11.08 3.12 12.11
C GLY A 46 -10.96 3.47 10.63
N GLN A 47 -9.74 3.73 10.19
CA GLN A 47 -9.48 4.56 9.01
C GLN A 47 -9.21 3.78 7.72
N LEU A 48 -8.53 2.64 7.83
CA LEU A 48 -8.08 1.87 6.66
C LEU A 48 -8.92 0.62 6.40
N GLY A 49 -9.63 0.10 7.41
CA GLY A 49 -10.39 -1.16 7.27
C GLY A 49 -9.52 -2.36 6.89
N ARG A 50 -8.20 -2.27 7.15
CA ARG A 50 -7.21 -3.32 6.88
C ARG A 50 -6.77 -3.97 8.17
N ALA A 51 -6.46 -5.26 8.11
CA ALA A 51 -5.90 -5.96 9.27
C ALA A 51 -4.63 -5.25 9.79
N ALA A 52 -4.50 -5.14 11.11
CA ALA A 52 -3.34 -4.54 11.77
C ALA A 52 -2.00 -5.12 11.27
N ALA A 53 -1.95 -6.43 10.97
CA ALA A 53 -0.77 -7.07 10.40
C ALA A 53 -0.38 -6.49 9.03
N ALA A 54 -1.35 -6.21 8.14
CA ALA A 54 -1.09 -5.62 6.83
C ALA A 54 -0.58 -4.18 6.96
N ILE A 55 -1.12 -3.41 7.92
CA ILE A 55 -0.66 -2.05 8.24
C ILE A 55 0.78 -2.07 8.74
N ASN A 56 1.08 -2.98 9.68
CA ASN A 56 2.42 -3.16 10.22
C ASN A 56 3.46 -3.46 9.15
N TRP A 57 3.11 -4.34 8.20
CA TRP A 57 3.96 -4.70 7.08
C TRP A 57 4.30 -3.50 6.19
N VAL A 58 3.30 -2.67 5.85
CA VAL A 58 3.56 -1.47 5.04
C VAL A 58 4.36 -0.43 5.82
N ARG A 59 4.10 -0.23 7.10
CA ARG A 59 4.91 0.68 7.95
C ARG A 59 6.37 0.24 8.02
N SER A 60 6.62 -1.06 8.12
CA SER A 60 7.96 -1.63 8.07
C SER A 60 8.62 -1.37 6.72
N ALA A 61 7.90 -1.58 5.62
CA ALA A 61 8.42 -1.27 4.28
C ALA A 61 8.73 0.23 4.07
N VAL A 62 7.93 1.15 4.64
CA VAL A 62 8.24 2.59 4.64
C VAL A 62 9.49 2.89 5.48
N HIS A 63 9.69 2.18 6.58
CA HIS A 63 10.90 2.31 7.38
C HIS A 63 12.14 1.78 6.65
N ASP A 64 12.01 0.65 5.94
CA ASP A 64 13.10 0.14 5.12
C ASP A 64 13.42 1.08 3.96
N PHE A 65 12.42 1.71 3.34
CA PHE A 65 12.62 2.81 2.39
C PHE A 65 13.43 3.95 3.02
N HIS A 66 13.04 4.40 4.22
CA HIS A 66 13.74 5.46 4.94
C HIS A 66 15.22 5.14 5.19
N LEU A 67 15.52 3.87 5.47
CA LEU A 67 16.87 3.39 5.73
C LEU A 67 17.66 3.07 4.44
N GLY A 68 17.09 3.28 3.25
CA GLY A 68 17.70 2.93 1.97
C GLY A 68 17.85 1.42 1.76
N ARG A 69 17.03 0.61 2.44
CA ARG A 69 17.01 -0.86 2.35
C ARG A 69 16.06 -1.33 1.24
N GLU A 70 15.85 -2.64 1.15
CA GLU A 70 14.98 -3.26 0.15
C GLU A 70 13.55 -2.71 0.23
N GLN A 71 12.98 -2.35 -0.94
CA GLN A 71 11.68 -1.68 -1.07
C GLN A 71 10.70 -2.49 -1.93
N SER A 72 10.93 -3.80 -2.06
CA SER A 72 10.19 -4.70 -2.96
C SER A 72 8.68 -4.75 -2.65
N ILE A 73 8.31 -4.50 -1.39
CA ILE A 73 6.92 -4.44 -0.90
C ILE A 73 6.20 -3.18 -1.39
N LEU A 74 6.90 -2.06 -1.57
CA LEU A 74 6.28 -0.80 -2.01
C LEU A 74 6.06 -0.82 -3.53
N SER A 75 4.84 -0.49 -3.97
CA SER A 75 4.56 -0.29 -5.39
C SER A 75 5.32 0.93 -5.95
N ALA A 76 5.39 1.02 -7.28
CA ALA A 76 5.95 2.20 -7.93
C ALA A 76 5.22 3.49 -7.53
N ALA A 77 3.89 3.44 -7.40
CA ALA A 77 3.08 4.57 -6.95
C ALA A 77 3.43 5.01 -5.52
N MET A 78 3.57 4.06 -4.59
CA MET A 78 3.96 4.34 -3.20
C MET A 78 5.35 4.97 -3.11
N ARG A 79 6.34 4.40 -3.80
CA ARG A 79 7.69 4.98 -3.87
C ARG A 79 7.68 6.38 -4.48
N GLY A 80 6.83 6.60 -5.48
CA GLY A 80 6.56 7.92 -6.04
C GLY A 80 6.10 8.90 -4.96
N ILE A 81 5.09 8.52 -4.17
CA ILE A 81 4.57 9.33 -3.05
C ILE A 81 5.66 9.66 -2.03
N LEU A 82 6.49 8.66 -1.65
CA LEU A 82 7.58 8.86 -0.69
C LEU A 82 8.70 9.75 -1.22
N SER A 83 8.92 9.75 -2.54
CA SER A 83 9.98 10.53 -3.20
C SER A 83 9.53 11.94 -3.58
N THR A 84 8.25 12.25 -3.43
CA THR A 84 7.69 13.56 -3.77
C THR A 84 8.19 14.63 -2.79
N ARG A 85 8.89 15.64 -3.31
CA ARG A 85 9.45 16.75 -2.50
C ARG A 85 8.40 17.73 -1.96
N GLU A 86 7.19 17.70 -2.50
CA GLU A 86 6.11 18.62 -2.11
C GLU A 86 5.54 18.29 -0.73
N GLN A 87 5.67 17.05 -0.26
CA GLN A 87 5.13 16.61 1.01
C GLN A 87 6.21 15.93 1.85
N LYS A 88 6.48 16.50 3.02
CA LYS A 88 7.41 15.90 3.99
C LYS A 88 6.67 14.81 4.76
N TRP A 89 6.93 13.57 4.40
CA TRP A 89 6.41 12.41 5.11
C TRP A 89 7.24 12.10 6.34
N ILE A 90 6.59 11.57 7.37
CA ILE A 90 7.24 11.10 8.59
C ILE A 90 7.24 9.58 8.56
N CYS A 91 8.38 8.97 8.86
CA CYS A 91 8.47 7.53 9.03
C CYS A 91 7.58 7.09 10.20
N PRO A 92 6.64 6.14 9.98
CA PRO A 92 5.71 5.71 11.03
C PRO A 92 6.42 4.98 12.19
N LEU A 93 7.61 4.41 11.96
CA LEU A 93 8.37 3.68 12.99
C LEU A 93 9.38 4.58 13.73
N CYS A 94 10.25 5.31 13.03
CA CYS A 94 11.31 6.10 13.69
C CYS A 94 10.94 7.56 13.97
N ARG A 95 9.78 8.04 13.47
CA ARG A 95 9.27 9.40 13.67
C ARG A 95 10.15 10.52 13.13
N LYS A 96 11.04 10.19 12.19
CA LYS A 96 11.89 11.15 11.46
C LYS A 96 11.31 11.44 10.08
N SER A 97 11.68 12.58 9.51
CA SER A 97 11.36 12.87 8.11
C SER A 97 11.95 11.78 7.22
N LEU A 98 11.16 11.32 6.26
CA LEU A 98 11.63 10.48 5.16
C LEU A 98 12.59 11.24 4.25
#